data_AF-A0A158CGR7-F1
#
_entry.id   AF-A0A158CGR7-F1
#
_cell.length_a   1.000
_cell.length_b   1.000
_cell.length_c   1.000
_cell.angle_alpha   90.00
_cell.angle_beta   90.00
_cell.angle_gamma   90.00
#
_symmetry.space_group_name_H-M   'P 1'
#
loop_
_entity.id
_entity.type
_entity.pdbx_description
1 polymer ?
#
loop_
_entity_poly.entity_id
_entity_poly.type
_entity_poly.pdbx_seq_one_letter_code
_entity_poly.pdbx_strand_id
1 'polypeptide(L)'
;MHRWLLLMLALVMSPTSLLAHADDAQDWRRHQDHRALEVFDAQGKLVGRLASYHGYDGVYLSINGATVFAAVTWLRIDPDHIDSSKFQWWTFGPFNYSTTDCSDSPIISPGSGPRPSIATRTGTDVTLLIAGDTVSAPAKIVAVSDGSHCAPPPVIGHVPPSTAPVPAFRSETTYPLSAHYPEPLTIHY
;
A
#
# COMPACT_ATOMS: atom_id res chain seq x y z
N MET A 1 -75.51 40.35 24.88
CA MET A 1 -75.73 40.02 26.31
C MET A 1 -74.59 39.12 26.78
N HIS A 2 -73.98 39.49 27.92
CA HIS A 2 -73.03 38.82 28.83
C HIS A 2 -72.22 37.57 28.40
N ARG A 3 -70.86 37.63 28.43
CA ARG A 3 -69.92 37.13 29.50
C ARG A 3 -69.99 35.60 29.66
N TRP A 4 -68.90 34.83 29.62
CA TRP A 4 -67.98 34.45 30.73
C TRP A 4 -66.81 33.66 30.08
N LEU A 5 -65.52 34.07 30.11
CA LEU A 5 -64.46 33.81 31.10
C LEU A 5 -64.42 32.40 31.74
N LEU A 6 -63.38 31.59 31.44
CA LEU A 6 -62.32 31.18 32.39
C LEU A 6 -61.30 30.16 31.80
N LEU A 7 -60.04 30.36 32.21
CA LEU A 7 -58.79 29.63 31.90
C LEU A 7 -58.71 28.23 32.53
N MET A 8 -57.86 27.34 31.98
CA MET A 8 -56.83 26.51 32.68
C MET A 8 -55.95 25.80 31.61
N LEU A 9 -54.67 26.15 31.39
CA LEU A 9 -53.43 25.79 32.11
C LEU A 9 -52.81 24.42 31.70
N ALA A 10 -51.63 24.52 31.05
CA ALA A 10 -50.46 23.63 31.08
C ALA A 10 -50.51 22.19 30.50
N LEU A 11 -49.74 21.95 29.42
CA LEU A 11 -48.51 21.15 29.56
C LEU A 11 -47.53 21.44 28.40
N VAL A 12 -46.35 21.95 28.78
CA VAL A 12 -45.15 22.06 27.95
C VAL A 12 -44.55 20.67 27.82
N MET A 13 -44.41 20.14 26.61
CA MET A 13 -43.44 19.09 26.32
C MET A 13 -42.70 19.45 25.03
N SER A 14 -41.60 20.18 25.21
CA SER A 14 -40.56 20.37 24.20
C SER A 14 -39.81 19.04 24.01
N PRO A 15 -39.76 18.42 22.82
CA PRO A 15 -38.70 17.48 22.53
C PRO A 15 -37.43 18.31 22.28
N THR A 16 -36.59 18.44 23.31
CA THR A 16 -35.19 18.82 23.13
C THR A 16 -34.57 17.84 22.14
N SER A 17 -34.34 18.30 20.92
CA SER A 17 -33.53 17.60 19.92
C SER A 17 -32.14 17.41 20.52
N LEU A 18 -31.80 16.16 20.86
CA LEU A 18 -30.43 15.75 21.15
C LEU A 18 -29.63 15.84 19.85
N LEU A 19 -29.17 17.05 19.51
CA LEU A 19 -28.14 17.29 18.51
C LEU A 19 -26.88 17.72 19.26
N ALA A 20 -26.11 16.73 19.68
CA ALA A 20 -24.70 16.87 19.98
C ALA A 20 -24.09 15.48 19.79
N HIS A 21 -22.81 15.42 19.40
CA HIS A 21 -22.02 14.22 19.05
C HIS A 21 -22.02 13.81 17.56
N ALA A 22 -21.85 14.78 16.66
CA ALA A 22 -21.37 14.50 15.30
C ALA A 22 -20.26 15.45 14.81
N ASP A 23 -20.14 16.65 15.39
CA ASP A 23 -19.17 17.65 14.93
C ASP A 23 -17.72 17.32 15.34
N ASP A 24 -17.50 16.87 16.58
CA ASP A 24 -16.14 16.61 17.08
C ASP A 24 -15.43 15.52 16.25
N ALA A 25 -16.12 14.45 15.86
CA ALA A 25 -15.53 13.38 15.06
C ALA A 25 -15.13 13.83 13.64
N GLN A 26 -15.84 14.82 13.07
CA GLN A 26 -15.48 15.41 11.79
C GLN A 26 -14.31 16.38 11.93
N ASP A 27 -14.26 17.16 13.02
CA ASP A 27 -13.17 18.11 13.27
C ASP A 27 -11.85 17.40 13.63
N TRP A 28 -11.90 16.28 14.37
CA TRP A 28 -10.73 15.42 14.62
C TRP A 28 -10.17 14.80 13.35
N ARG A 29 -11.02 14.28 12.45
CA ARG A 29 -10.60 13.75 11.14
C ARG A 29 -10.00 14.85 10.26
N ARG A 30 -10.63 16.04 10.27
CA ARG A 30 -10.14 17.19 9.53
C ARG A 30 -8.78 17.66 10.06
N HIS A 31 -8.57 17.70 11.37
CA HIS A 31 -7.26 18.03 11.96
C HIS A 31 -6.18 16.97 11.71
N GLN A 32 -6.54 15.68 11.66
CA GLN A 32 -5.62 14.59 11.31
C GLN A 32 -5.20 14.60 9.83
N ASP A 33 -6.09 15.01 8.93
CA ASP A 33 -5.76 15.15 7.50
C ASP A 33 -4.77 16.29 7.23
N HIS A 34 -4.73 17.33 8.07
CA HIS A 34 -3.75 18.42 7.95
C HIS A 34 -2.36 18.11 8.55
N ARG A 35 -2.17 16.95 9.20
CA ARG A 35 -0.88 16.52 9.78
C ARG A 35 -0.54 15.09 9.40
N ALA A 36 -0.82 14.72 8.17
CA ALA A 36 -0.36 13.44 7.63
C ALA A 36 1.01 13.62 6.98
N LEU A 37 1.91 12.66 7.18
CA LEU A 37 3.08 12.58 6.31
C LEU A 37 2.62 12.20 4.90
N GLU A 38 3.21 12.86 3.92
CA GLU A 38 2.94 12.67 2.51
C GLU A 38 4.24 12.31 1.80
N VAL A 39 4.11 11.54 0.71
CA VAL A 39 5.23 11.13 -0.13
C VAL A 39 5.20 11.97 -1.40
N PHE A 40 6.33 12.56 -1.73
CA PHE A 40 6.54 13.38 -2.92
C PHE A 40 7.62 12.74 -3.79
N ASP A 41 7.46 12.87 -5.10
CA ASP A 41 8.48 12.43 -6.05
C ASP A 41 9.62 13.45 -6.19
N ALA A 42 10.64 13.12 -6.98
CA ALA A 42 11.81 13.97 -7.18
C ALA A 42 11.50 15.34 -7.80
N GLN A 43 10.31 15.52 -8.37
CA GLN A 43 9.83 16.75 -8.99
C GLN A 43 8.93 17.55 -8.04
N GLY A 44 8.73 17.07 -6.81
CA GLY A 44 7.87 17.67 -5.80
C GLY A 44 6.38 17.41 -6.03
N LYS A 45 6.01 16.48 -6.92
CA LYS A 45 4.61 16.11 -7.12
C LYS A 45 4.19 15.14 -6.02
N LEU A 46 3.01 15.40 -5.44
CA LEU A 46 2.40 14.53 -4.45
C LEU A 46 2.10 13.16 -5.08
N VAL A 47 2.67 12.13 -4.48
CA VAL A 47 2.41 10.73 -4.82
C VAL A 47 1.18 10.24 -4.04
N GLY A 48 1.14 10.54 -2.74
CA GLY A 48 0.04 10.18 -1.86
C GLY A 48 0.40 10.26 -0.38
N ARG A 49 -0.58 10.02 0.48
CA ARG A 49 -0.39 9.96 1.94
C ARG A 49 0.45 8.74 2.31
N LEU A 50 1.43 8.94 3.19
CA LEU A 50 2.21 7.85 3.76
C LEU A 50 1.30 6.94 4.58
N ALA A 51 1.40 5.64 4.34
CA ALA A 51 0.69 4.61 5.05
C ALA A 51 1.61 3.42 5.33
N SER A 52 1.24 2.61 6.32
CA SER A 52 1.93 1.36 6.62
C SER A 52 1.04 0.16 6.29
N TYR A 53 1.61 -0.87 5.69
CA TYR A 53 0.93 -2.13 5.37
C TYR A 53 1.87 -3.30 5.69
N HIS A 54 1.45 -4.20 6.58
CA HIS A 54 2.24 -5.36 7.03
C HIS A 54 3.69 -5.03 7.48
N GLY A 55 3.89 -3.86 8.10
CA GLY A 55 5.20 -3.43 8.60
C GLY A 55 6.09 -2.73 7.57
N TYR A 56 5.58 -2.48 6.36
CA TYR A 56 6.24 -1.67 5.34
C TYR A 56 5.57 -0.31 5.23
N ASP A 57 6.36 0.74 5.03
CA ASP A 57 5.86 2.08 4.72
C ASP A 57 5.74 2.28 3.21
N GLY A 58 4.76 3.07 2.78
CA GLY A 58 4.46 3.24 1.37
C GLY A 58 3.24 4.11 1.12
N VAL A 59 2.70 3.99 -0.08
CA VAL A 59 1.51 4.72 -0.52
C VAL A 59 0.50 3.77 -1.14
N TYR A 60 -0.79 4.09 -0.95
CA TYR A 60 -1.85 3.46 -1.73
C TYR A 60 -2.02 4.21 -3.04
N LEU A 61 -1.99 3.48 -4.16
CA LEU A 61 -2.21 4.02 -5.49
C LEU A 61 -3.47 3.41 -6.10
N SER A 62 -4.30 4.26 -6.72
CA SER A 62 -5.42 3.80 -7.55
C SER A 62 -4.98 3.72 -9.00
N ILE A 63 -4.77 2.50 -9.50
CA ILE A 63 -4.28 2.23 -10.85
C ILE A 63 -5.32 1.38 -11.57
N ASN A 64 -5.88 1.89 -12.67
CA ASN A 64 -6.92 1.20 -13.46
C ASN A 64 -8.09 0.66 -12.63
N GLY A 65 -8.50 1.39 -11.58
CA GLY A 65 -9.59 0.98 -10.68
C GLY A 65 -9.20 -0.02 -9.59
N ALA A 66 -7.95 -0.49 -9.56
CA ALA A 66 -7.42 -1.30 -8.47
C ALA A 66 -6.64 -0.44 -7.46
N THR A 67 -6.86 -0.68 -6.17
CA THR A 67 -6.06 -0.08 -5.10
C THR A 67 -4.89 -1.01 -4.76
N VAL A 68 -3.68 -0.56 -5.05
CA VAL A 68 -2.43 -1.29 -4.78
C VAL A 68 -1.63 -0.57 -3.70
N PHE A 69 -0.71 -1.28 -3.06
CA PHE A 69 0.23 -0.71 -2.12
C PHE A 69 1.64 -0.69 -2.75
N ALA A 70 2.23 0.49 -2.88
CA ALA A 70 3.59 0.68 -3.35
C ALA A 70 4.48 1.05 -2.17
N ALA A 71 5.28 0.10 -1.72
CA ALA A 71 6.19 0.29 -0.59
C ALA A 71 7.38 1.18 -0.97
N VAL A 72 7.87 1.95 0.00
CA VAL A 72 9.06 2.78 -0.09
C VAL A 72 10.08 2.34 0.94
N THR A 73 11.32 2.73 0.75
CA THR A 73 12.44 2.45 1.64
C THR A 73 13.46 3.57 1.55
N TRP A 74 14.39 3.64 2.49
CA TRP A 74 15.45 4.64 2.39
C TRP A 74 16.27 4.45 1.11
N LEU A 75 16.72 5.58 0.55
CA LEU A 75 17.59 5.58 -0.61
C LEU A 75 18.93 4.94 -0.22
N ARG A 76 19.25 3.83 -0.86
CA ARG A 76 20.51 3.11 -0.67
C ARG A 76 21.50 3.58 -1.74
N ILE A 77 22.55 4.26 -1.31
CA ILE A 77 23.61 4.77 -2.20
C ILE A 77 24.53 3.62 -2.58
N ASP A 78 24.90 2.79 -1.60
CA ASP A 78 25.67 1.58 -1.76
C ASP A 78 25.33 0.58 -0.63
N PRO A 79 25.95 -0.61 -0.56
CA PRO A 79 25.60 -1.59 0.47
C PRO A 79 25.65 -1.09 1.92
N ASP A 80 26.54 -0.15 2.23
CA ASP A 80 26.82 0.31 3.59
C ASP A 80 26.31 1.73 3.86
N HIS A 81 25.92 2.48 2.82
CA HIS A 81 25.48 3.87 2.95
C HIS A 81 24.03 4.09 2.52
N ILE A 82 23.28 4.73 3.41
CA ILE A 82 21.86 5.06 3.24
C ILE A 82 21.68 6.56 3.47
N ASP A 83 20.89 7.21 2.60
CA ASP A 83 20.42 8.58 2.83
C ASP A 83 19.13 8.54 3.67
N SER A 84 19.16 9.10 4.87
CA SER A 84 18.03 9.08 5.80
C SER A 84 16.91 10.07 5.46
N SER A 85 17.16 10.99 4.53
CA SER A 85 16.23 12.04 4.11
C SER A 85 15.59 11.77 2.74
N LYS A 86 16.16 10.81 2.00
CA LYS A 86 15.70 10.42 0.67
C LYS A 86 15.21 8.98 0.69
N PHE A 87 14.20 8.74 -0.12
CA PHE A 87 13.55 7.44 -0.21
C PHE A 87 13.54 6.97 -1.66
N GLN A 88 13.30 5.69 -1.85
CA GLN A 88 13.14 5.03 -3.14
C GLN A 88 12.02 3.99 -3.03
N TRP A 89 11.51 3.54 -4.17
CA TRP A 89 10.60 2.41 -4.26
C TRP A 89 11.27 1.14 -3.73
N TRP A 90 10.53 0.40 -2.91
CA TRP A 90 10.98 -0.89 -2.40
C TRP A 90 10.99 -1.91 -3.54
N THR A 91 12.18 -2.21 -4.07
CA THR A 91 12.38 -3.20 -5.14
C THR A 91 13.34 -4.31 -4.73
N PHE A 92 13.56 -4.50 -3.43
CA PHE A 92 14.51 -5.49 -2.93
C PHE A 92 13.84 -6.86 -2.83
N GLY A 93 14.48 -7.85 -3.47
CA GLY A 93 14.11 -9.25 -3.38
C GLY A 93 14.36 -9.83 -1.97
N PRO A 94 14.09 -11.13 -1.78
CA PRO A 94 13.94 -12.14 -2.83
C PRO A 94 12.58 -12.14 -3.56
N PHE A 95 12.62 -12.24 -4.89
CA PHE A 95 11.47 -12.51 -5.75
C PHE A 95 11.37 -14.00 -6.06
N ASN A 96 10.19 -14.60 -5.89
CA ASN A 96 9.98 -16.04 -6.09
C ASN A 96 9.49 -16.35 -7.51
N TYR A 97 9.97 -17.43 -8.12
CA TYR A 97 9.63 -17.82 -9.50
C TYR A 97 9.17 -19.29 -9.58
N SER A 98 8.29 -19.54 -10.55
CA SER A 98 7.85 -20.90 -10.93
C SER A 98 8.68 -21.53 -12.05
N THR A 99 9.63 -20.79 -12.63
CA THR A 99 10.63 -21.29 -13.58
C THR A 99 12.00 -21.30 -12.91
N THR A 100 12.85 -22.26 -13.29
CA THR A 100 14.17 -22.45 -12.68
C THR A 100 15.21 -21.42 -13.10
N ASP A 101 14.92 -20.67 -14.16
CA ASP A 101 15.77 -19.65 -14.78
C ASP A 101 15.24 -18.22 -14.57
N CYS A 102 14.16 -18.05 -13.80
CA CYS A 102 13.51 -16.76 -13.54
C CYS A 102 13.08 -16.01 -14.82
N SER A 103 12.80 -16.73 -15.91
CA SER A 103 12.39 -16.17 -17.21
C SER A 103 10.95 -15.64 -17.24
N ASP A 104 10.05 -16.21 -16.44
CA ASP A 104 8.67 -15.75 -16.30
C ASP A 104 8.57 -14.58 -15.32
N SER A 105 7.41 -13.92 -15.22
CA SER A 105 7.19 -12.94 -14.16
C SER A 105 7.26 -13.57 -12.76
N PRO A 106 7.78 -12.84 -11.75
CA PRO A 106 7.78 -13.31 -10.38
C PRO A 106 6.37 -13.53 -9.83
N ILE A 107 6.28 -14.46 -8.88
CA ILE A 107 5.07 -14.76 -8.12
C ILE A 107 4.76 -13.57 -7.20
N ILE A 108 3.50 -13.12 -7.25
CA ILE A 108 2.96 -12.10 -6.35
C ILE A 108 2.28 -12.79 -5.17
N SER A 109 2.73 -12.48 -3.95
CA SER A 109 2.14 -13.02 -2.72
C SER A 109 0.79 -12.35 -2.40
N PRO A 110 -0.24 -13.08 -1.93
CA PRO A 110 -1.54 -12.50 -1.58
C PRO A 110 -1.51 -11.37 -0.54
N GLY A 111 -0.51 -11.35 0.34
CA GLY A 111 -0.41 -10.38 1.43
C GLY A 111 0.34 -9.09 1.08
N SER A 112 0.46 -8.73 -0.20
CA SER A 112 1.27 -7.59 -0.66
C SER A 112 0.49 -6.28 -0.85
N GLY A 113 -0.83 -6.30 -0.69
CA GLY A 113 -1.69 -5.11 -0.79
C GLY A 113 -3.16 -5.50 -1.01
N PRO A 114 -4.10 -4.52 -0.99
CA PRO A 114 -5.51 -4.79 -1.25
C PRO A 114 -5.74 -5.48 -2.61
N ARG A 115 -5.13 -4.93 -3.67
CA ARG A 115 -4.77 -5.68 -4.87
C ARG A 115 -3.31 -6.10 -4.72
N PRO A 116 -2.98 -7.41 -4.70
CA PRO A 116 -1.61 -7.86 -4.57
C PRO A 116 -0.71 -7.28 -5.68
N SER A 117 0.47 -6.81 -5.29
CA SER A 117 1.43 -6.20 -6.22
C SER A 117 2.85 -6.23 -5.67
N ILE A 118 3.85 -6.26 -6.54
CA ILE A 118 5.27 -6.15 -6.18
C ILE A 118 5.97 -5.22 -7.15
N ALA A 119 6.93 -4.42 -6.66
CA ALA A 119 7.74 -3.58 -7.52
C ALA A 119 9.06 -4.29 -7.85
N THR A 120 9.42 -4.27 -9.13
CA THR A 120 10.70 -4.78 -9.64
C THR A 120 11.50 -3.62 -10.24
N ARG A 121 12.82 -3.73 -10.20
CA ARG A 121 13.73 -2.73 -10.75
C ARG A 121 14.57 -3.33 -11.87
N THR A 122 14.73 -2.58 -12.95
CA THR A 122 15.62 -2.91 -14.07
C THR A 122 16.40 -1.65 -14.44
N GLY A 123 17.70 -1.63 -14.13
CA GLY A 123 18.49 -0.40 -14.21
C GLY A 123 17.92 0.69 -13.30
N THR A 124 17.57 1.84 -13.89
CA THR A 124 16.94 2.97 -13.19
C THR A 124 15.41 2.87 -13.14
N ASP A 125 14.80 1.95 -13.87
CA ASP A 125 13.36 1.87 -14.03
C ASP A 125 12.73 0.96 -12.99
N VAL A 126 11.64 1.44 -12.38
CA VAL A 126 10.84 0.70 -11.42
C VAL A 126 9.47 0.44 -12.02
N THR A 127 9.09 -0.84 -12.06
CA THR A 127 7.79 -1.27 -12.54
C THR A 127 7.04 -1.99 -11.43
N LEU A 128 5.79 -1.59 -11.18
CA LEU A 128 4.88 -2.30 -10.30
C LEU A 128 4.15 -3.37 -11.10
N LEU A 129 4.34 -4.62 -10.70
CA LEU A 129 3.61 -5.78 -11.21
C LEU A 129 2.36 -5.96 -10.36
N ILE A 130 1.18 -5.92 -10.99
CA ILE A 130 -0.11 -5.92 -10.31
C ILE A 130 -0.83 -7.23 -10.67
N ALA A 131 -1.32 -7.93 -9.64
CA ALA A 131 -2.11 -9.14 -9.79
C ALA A 131 -3.47 -8.86 -10.45
N GLY A 132 -4.04 -9.90 -11.06
CA GLY A 132 -5.40 -9.86 -11.59
C GLY A 132 -6.50 -9.81 -10.53
N ASP A 133 -7.74 -9.63 -10.99
CA ASP A 133 -8.95 -9.75 -10.16
C ASP A 133 -9.49 -11.17 -10.10
N THR A 134 -8.64 -12.10 -9.66
CA THR A 134 -8.96 -13.51 -9.60
C THR A 134 -8.65 -14.08 -8.22
N VAL A 135 -8.98 -15.36 -8.00
CA VAL A 135 -8.54 -16.08 -6.81
C VAL A 135 -7.11 -16.57 -7.06
N SER A 136 -6.25 -16.48 -6.05
CA SER A 136 -4.88 -17.01 -6.11
C SER A 136 -4.89 -18.50 -6.47
N ALA A 137 -3.91 -18.93 -7.26
CA ALA A 137 -3.71 -20.34 -7.61
C ALA A 137 -2.49 -20.91 -6.88
N PRO A 138 -2.43 -22.22 -6.62
CA PRO A 138 -1.24 -22.85 -6.06
C PRO A 138 -0.06 -22.77 -7.04
N ALA A 139 1.09 -22.26 -6.61
CA ALA A 139 2.34 -22.24 -7.37
C ALA A 139 3.48 -22.86 -6.57
N LYS A 140 4.38 -23.57 -7.26
CA LYS A 140 5.65 -24.03 -6.68
C LYS A 140 6.70 -22.96 -6.89
N ILE A 141 7.47 -22.69 -5.83
CA ILE A 141 8.66 -21.85 -5.88
C ILE A 141 9.84 -22.78 -6.21
N VAL A 142 10.44 -22.59 -7.37
CA VAL A 142 11.57 -23.41 -7.85
C VAL A 142 12.84 -22.60 -8.06
N ALA A 143 12.72 -21.27 -8.05
CA ALA A 143 13.84 -20.34 -8.05
C ALA A 143 13.48 -19.06 -7.30
N VAL A 144 14.53 -18.35 -6.90
CA VAL A 144 14.49 -17.07 -6.21
C VAL A 144 15.49 -16.14 -6.89
N SER A 145 15.12 -14.87 -7.06
CA SER A 145 16.02 -13.84 -7.56
C SER A 145 16.15 -12.65 -6.63
N ASP A 146 17.36 -12.12 -6.50
CA ASP A 146 17.64 -10.84 -5.84
C ASP A 146 17.53 -9.63 -6.78
N GLY A 147 17.11 -9.86 -8.04
CA GLY A 147 17.08 -8.87 -9.12
C GLY A 147 18.29 -8.91 -10.06
N SER A 148 19.35 -9.64 -9.68
CA SER A 148 20.58 -9.79 -10.47
C SER A 148 20.98 -11.24 -10.71
N HIS A 149 20.75 -12.11 -9.73
CA HIS A 149 21.06 -13.53 -9.78
C HIS A 149 19.77 -14.33 -9.61
N CYS A 150 19.62 -15.39 -10.40
CA CYS A 150 18.56 -16.39 -10.25
C CYS A 150 19.19 -17.67 -9.68
N ALA A 151 18.66 -18.17 -8.58
CA ALA A 151 19.19 -19.37 -7.93
C ALA A 151 18.05 -20.23 -7.39
N PRO A 152 18.27 -21.54 -7.15
CA PRO A 152 17.34 -22.37 -6.40
C PRO A 152 17.05 -21.75 -5.01
N PRO A 153 15.87 -22.00 -4.43
CA PRO A 153 15.56 -21.52 -3.09
C PRO A 153 16.63 -21.93 -2.07
N PRO A 154 17.02 -21.05 -1.15
CA PRO A 154 18.14 -21.32 -0.25
C PRO A 154 17.78 -22.44 0.74
N VAL A 155 18.76 -23.30 1.04
CA VAL A 155 18.68 -24.24 2.16
C VAL A 155 18.92 -23.46 3.44
N ILE A 156 17.98 -23.54 4.39
CA ILE A 156 18.13 -22.89 5.70
C ILE A 156 18.64 -23.93 6.70
N GLY A 157 19.95 -23.91 6.96
CA GLY A 157 20.61 -24.90 7.81
C GLY A 157 20.54 -26.30 7.20
N HIS A 158 19.88 -27.23 7.89
CA HIS A 158 19.64 -28.60 7.40
C HIS A 158 18.22 -28.81 6.85
N VAL A 159 17.43 -27.75 6.74
CA VAL A 159 16.05 -27.83 6.25
C VAL A 159 16.06 -27.55 4.75
N PRO A 160 15.71 -28.54 3.90
CA PRO A 160 15.59 -28.29 2.47
C PRO A 160 14.44 -27.31 2.21
N PRO A 161 14.48 -26.57 1.09
CA PRO A 161 13.39 -25.67 0.74
C PRO A 161 12.07 -26.42 0.63
N SER A 162 10.99 -25.77 1.07
CA SER A 162 9.64 -26.33 0.92
C SER A 162 9.31 -26.51 -0.57
N THR A 163 8.86 -27.71 -0.92
CA THR A 163 8.32 -28.01 -2.26
C THR A 163 6.80 -27.92 -2.31
N ALA A 164 6.16 -27.55 -1.19
CA ALA A 164 4.72 -27.42 -1.11
C ALA A 164 4.25 -26.21 -1.94
N PRO A 165 3.18 -26.33 -2.74
CA PRO A 165 2.62 -25.18 -3.43
C PRO A 165 2.13 -24.11 -2.45
N VAL A 166 2.35 -22.84 -2.79
CA VAL A 166 1.86 -21.68 -2.04
C VAL A 166 0.78 -20.94 -2.83
N PRO A 167 -0.19 -20.29 -2.18
CA PRO A 167 -1.11 -19.39 -2.86
C PRO A 167 -0.34 -18.26 -3.54
N ALA A 168 -0.58 -18.07 -4.83
CA ALA A 168 0.19 -17.19 -5.69
C ALA A 168 -0.69 -16.49 -6.72
N PHE A 169 -0.29 -15.28 -7.06
CA PHE A 169 -0.83 -14.53 -8.19
C PHE A 169 0.23 -14.38 -9.28
N ARG A 170 -0.22 -14.40 -10.53
CA ARG A 170 0.57 -13.89 -11.66
C ARG A 170 0.27 -12.41 -11.86
N SER A 171 1.24 -11.66 -12.36
CA SER A 171 1.01 -10.31 -12.83
C SER A 171 0.05 -10.34 -14.02
N GLU A 172 -0.98 -9.52 -13.98
CA GLU A 172 -1.91 -9.30 -15.10
C GLU A 172 -1.65 -7.96 -15.76
N THR A 173 -1.32 -6.94 -14.95
CA THR A 173 -1.02 -5.60 -15.43
C THR A 173 0.27 -5.08 -14.81
N THR A 174 0.89 -4.12 -15.47
CA THR A 174 2.12 -3.46 -15.02
C THR A 174 1.95 -1.96 -15.03
N TYR A 175 2.60 -1.27 -14.10
CA TYR A 175 2.58 0.18 -14.00
C TYR A 175 4.00 0.74 -13.82
N PRO A 176 4.47 1.66 -14.69
CA PRO A 176 5.84 2.17 -14.62
C PRO A 176 5.95 3.24 -13.53
N LEU A 177 6.21 2.81 -12.29
CA LEU A 177 6.28 3.67 -11.10
C LEU A 177 7.25 4.84 -11.29
N SER A 178 8.50 4.57 -11.68
CA SER A 178 9.53 5.61 -11.81
C SER A 178 9.26 6.58 -12.96
N ALA A 179 8.48 6.18 -13.97
CA ALA A 179 8.07 7.06 -15.06
C ALA A 179 6.98 8.05 -14.62
N HIS A 180 6.09 7.63 -13.71
CA HIS A 180 5.01 8.48 -13.18
C HIS A 180 5.39 9.26 -11.93
N TYR A 181 6.33 8.73 -11.15
CA TYR A 181 6.78 9.19 -9.83
C TYR A 181 8.28 8.90 -9.69
N PRO A 182 9.14 9.76 -10.25
CA PRO A 182 10.58 9.53 -10.28
C PRO A 182 11.22 9.68 -8.90
N GLU A 183 12.29 8.92 -8.70
CA GLU A 183 13.12 8.93 -7.50
C GLU A 183 14.23 10.00 -7.58
N PRO A 184 14.83 10.43 -6.45
CA PRO A 184 14.50 10.02 -5.08
C PRO A 184 13.21 10.66 -4.57
N LEU A 185 12.46 9.88 -3.80
CA LEU A 185 11.24 10.32 -3.11
C LEU A 185 11.61 11.07 -1.83
N THR A 186 10.71 11.94 -1.37
CA THR A 186 10.80 12.62 -0.07
C THR A 186 9.54 12.44 0.73
N ILE A 187 9.68 12.43 2.06
CA ILE A 187 8.55 12.30 2.99
C ILE A 187 8.54 13.53 3.89
N HIS A 188 7.45 14.28 3.90
CA HIS A 188 7.24 15.43 4.78
C HIS A 188 5.76 15.74 4.98
N TYR A 189 5.45 16.73 5.82
CA TYR A 189 4.11 17.27 6.03
C TYR A 189 3.74 18.33 5.00
#